data_AF-A0A6J0LKX9-F1
#
_entry.id   AF-A0A6J0LKX9-F1
#
_cell.length_a   1.000
_cell.length_b   1.000
_cell.length_c   1.000
_cell.angle_alpha   90.00
_cell.angle_beta   90.00
_cell.angle_gamma   90.00
#
_symmetry.space_group_name_H-M   'P 1'
#
loop_
_entity.id
_entity.type
_entity.pdbx_description
1 polymer ?
#
loop_
_entity_poly.entity_id
_entity_poly.type
_entity_poly.pdbx_seq_one_letter_code
_entity_poly.pdbx_strand_id
1 'polypeptide(L)'
;MASSSHFHYHKDHKDDAMDSAFDEFFENPDIFPEPKERKKRVFIERNREDGHEKLWNDYFSENPTYTSKLFRRPVRMNKSLFMRIVYRLSTEAPYFKPKEDATGRASLSPLQKCTAAIRQLAYGCSADTVDEYVRLAETTARQCLHHFTEAIITLFGDQYLRRPTPEDLERLLYMGEERGFPGMIGSIDCMHWQWKNCPTPWRGMFARGTGEPTIVLEAVASQDLWIWHTFFGAPGTMNDLNILD
;
A
#
# COMPACT_ATOMS: atom_id res chain seq x y z
N MET A 1 20.95 21.48 63.61
CA MET A 1 21.11 20.18 62.93
C MET A 1 20.46 20.31 61.56
N ALA A 2 21.25 20.38 60.50
CA ALA A 2 20.79 20.53 59.13
C ALA A 2 21.34 19.33 58.35
N SER A 3 20.46 18.53 57.76
CA SER A 3 20.83 17.38 56.92
C SER A 3 20.70 17.80 55.46
N SER A 4 21.80 17.70 54.73
CA SER A 4 21.95 18.05 53.32
C SER A 4 21.63 16.84 52.44
N SER A 5 20.62 16.96 51.58
CA SER A 5 20.29 15.97 50.55
C SER A 5 21.28 16.05 49.38
N HIS A 6 22.14 15.05 49.23
CA HIS A 6 23.00 14.87 48.07
C HIS A 6 22.36 13.87 47.11
N PHE A 7 21.93 14.32 45.94
CA PHE A 7 21.46 13.46 44.85
C PHE A 7 22.66 12.74 44.21
N HIS A 8 22.66 11.41 44.25
CA HIS A 8 23.63 10.58 43.55
C HIS A 8 23.05 10.19 42.19
N TYR A 9 23.62 10.72 41.10
CA TYR A 9 23.35 10.25 39.75
C TYR A 9 23.99 8.87 39.57
N HIS A 10 23.18 7.82 39.37
CA HIS A 10 23.67 6.55 38.83
C HIS A 10 23.87 6.70 37.33
N LYS A 11 25.13 6.57 36.90
CA LYS A 11 25.57 6.52 35.52
C LYS A 11 25.67 5.04 35.15
N ASP A 12 24.60 4.47 34.57
CA ASP A 12 24.60 3.06 34.15
C ASP A 12 25.04 2.94 32.69
N HIS A 13 26.11 2.15 32.51
CA HIS A 13 26.72 1.65 31.29
C HIS A 13 25.68 1.08 30.29
N LYS A 14 25.18 1.90 29.37
CA LYS A 14 24.37 1.44 28.22
C LYS A 14 24.99 1.74 26.85
N ASP A 15 26.07 2.53 26.81
CA ASP A 15 26.67 2.94 25.54
C ASP A 15 27.58 1.84 24.96
N ASP A 16 28.30 1.11 25.81
CA ASP A 16 29.28 0.08 25.36
C ASP A 16 28.63 -1.12 24.63
N ALA A 17 27.34 -1.41 24.90
CA ALA A 17 26.64 -2.54 24.31
C ALA A 17 26.05 -2.25 22.92
N MET A 18 25.76 -0.98 22.61
CA MET A 18 25.32 -0.58 21.27
C MET A 18 26.50 -0.53 20.32
N ASP A 19 27.62 0.06 20.74
CA ASP A 19 28.81 0.19 19.90
C ASP A 19 29.37 -1.19 19.52
N SER A 20 29.40 -2.14 20.47
CA SER A 20 29.83 -3.52 20.19
C SER A 20 28.97 -4.24 19.15
N ALA A 21 27.66 -3.96 19.07
CA ALA A 21 26.77 -4.60 18.10
C ALA A 21 26.90 -3.98 16.70
N PHE A 22 27.26 -2.70 16.62
CA PHE A 22 27.58 -2.03 15.36
C PHE A 22 28.95 -2.47 14.83
N ASP A 23 29.95 -2.61 15.69
CA ASP A 23 31.29 -3.05 15.29
C ASP A 23 31.26 -4.50 14.77
N GLU A 24 30.52 -5.40 15.41
CA GLU A 24 30.34 -6.78 14.95
C GLU A 24 29.61 -6.88 13.59
N PHE A 25 28.78 -5.88 13.26
CA PHE A 25 28.11 -5.75 11.95
C PHE A 25 29.05 -5.21 10.86
N PHE A 26 30.03 -4.36 11.20
CA PHE A 26 31.01 -3.84 10.23
C PHE A 26 32.22 -4.77 10.03
N GLU A 27 32.56 -5.60 11.02
CA GLU A 27 33.70 -6.53 10.94
C GLU A 27 33.41 -7.83 10.19
N ASN A 28 32.15 -8.13 9.86
CA ASN A 28 31.78 -9.35 9.14
C ASN A 28 31.73 -9.11 7.62
N PRO A 29 32.76 -9.53 6.84
CA PRO A 29 32.84 -9.24 5.41
C PRO A 29 31.80 -10.02 4.59
N ASP A 30 31.17 -11.03 5.18
CA ASP A 30 30.19 -11.92 4.54
C ASP A 30 28.77 -11.33 4.48
N ILE A 31 28.53 -10.13 5.06
CA ILE A 31 27.20 -9.47 5.07
C ILE A 31 26.86 -8.83 3.71
N PHE A 32 27.86 -8.51 2.88
CA PHE A 32 27.64 -7.97 1.54
C PHE A 32 27.73 -9.11 0.51
N PRO A 33 26.60 -9.70 0.07
CA PRO A 33 26.65 -10.70 -0.99
C PRO A 33 27.30 -10.08 -2.22
N GLU A 34 28.32 -10.76 -2.77
CA GLU A 34 28.94 -10.34 -4.02
C GLU A 34 27.84 -10.09 -5.08
N PRO A 35 27.91 -8.98 -5.84
CA PRO A 35 26.92 -8.69 -6.86
C PRO A 35 26.88 -9.83 -7.87
N LYS A 36 25.85 -10.69 -7.78
CA LYS A 36 25.66 -11.79 -8.74
C LYS A 36 25.64 -11.21 -10.16
N GLU A 37 26.46 -11.81 -11.02
CA GLU A 37 26.55 -11.43 -12.42
C GLU A 37 25.13 -11.43 -13.03
N ARG A 38 24.69 -10.26 -13.52
CA ARG A 38 23.33 -10.11 -14.03
C ARG A 38 23.19 -10.94 -15.31
N LYS A 39 22.46 -12.05 -15.22
CA LYS A 39 22.05 -12.81 -16.42
C LYS A 39 21.42 -11.86 -17.43
N LYS A 40 21.87 -11.92 -18.68
CA LYS A 40 21.26 -11.16 -19.78
C LYS A 40 19.78 -11.52 -19.86
N ARG A 41 18.91 -10.52 -19.75
CA ARG A 41 17.47 -10.72 -19.89
C ARG A 41 17.16 -11.10 -21.33
N VAL A 42 16.48 -12.22 -21.53
CA VAL A 42 15.93 -12.58 -22.84
C VAL A 42 14.76 -11.64 -23.11
N PHE A 43 14.82 -10.94 -24.24
CA PHE A 43 13.70 -10.16 -24.72
C PHE A 43 12.64 -11.11 -25.31
N ILE A 44 11.40 -10.97 -24.85
CA ILE A 44 10.25 -11.71 -25.37
C ILE A 44 9.28 -10.66 -25.90
N GLU A 45 9.00 -10.72 -27.19
CA GLU A 45 7.96 -9.91 -27.81
C GLU A 45 6.59 -10.43 -27.34
N ARG A 46 5.81 -9.55 -26.72
CA ARG A 46 4.53 -9.89 -26.07
C ARG A 46 3.31 -9.36 -26.83
N ASN A 47 3.52 -8.69 -27.96
CA ASN A 47 2.48 -8.01 -28.74
C ASN A 47 1.61 -7.11 -27.85
N ARG A 48 2.27 -6.08 -27.30
CA ARG A 48 1.65 -5.17 -26.31
C ARG A 48 0.41 -4.45 -26.86
N GLU A 49 0.35 -4.21 -28.16
CA GLU A 49 -0.78 -3.63 -28.88
C GLU A 49 -1.99 -4.56 -28.87
N ASP A 50 -1.80 -5.83 -29.25
CA ASP A 50 -2.86 -6.86 -29.19
C ASP A 50 -3.40 -6.99 -27.75
N GLY A 51 -2.52 -6.90 -26.75
CA GLY A 51 -2.90 -6.86 -25.33
C GLY A 51 -3.79 -5.66 -24.98
N HIS A 52 -3.50 -4.49 -25.54
CA HIS A 52 -4.33 -3.29 -25.37
C HIS A 52 -5.70 -3.46 -26.04
N GLU A 53 -5.72 -3.87 -27.30
CA GLU A 53 -6.97 -4.04 -28.06
C GLU A 53 -7.88 -5.08 -27.42
N LYS A 54 -7.32 -6.20 -26.97
CA LYS A 54 -8.08 -7.22 -26.25
C LYS A 54 -8.68 -6.66 -24.96
N LEU A 55 -7.88 -5.97 -24.14
CA LEU A 55 -8.36 -5.33 -22.91
C LEU A 55 -9.48 -4.31 -23.20
N TRP A 56 -9.33 -3.53 -24.27
CA TRP A 56 -10.30 -2.56 -24.71
C TRP A 56 -11.62 -3.23 -25.11
N ASN A 57 -11.56 -4.24 -25.97
CA ASN A 57 -12.74 -4.97 -26.44
C ASN A 57 -13.44 -5.75 -25.33
N ASP A 58 -12.70 -6.23 -24.34
CA ASP A 58 -13.29 -6.99 -23.23
C ASP A 58 -14.13 -6.11 -22.29
N TYR A 59 -13.74 -4.85 -22.07
CA TYR A 59 -14.35 -4.04 -21.00
C TYR A 59 -14.71 -2.60 -21.37
N PHE A 60 -14.03 -1.99 -22.35
CA PHE A 60 -14.06 -0.54 -22.56
C PHE A 60 -14.75 -0.10 -23.84
N SER A 61 -14.81 -0.94 -24.87
CA SER A 61 -15.49 -0.66 -26.14
C SER A 61 -16.99 -0.37 -25.98
N GLU A 62 -17.62 0.12 -27.04
CA GLU A 62 -19.07 0.38 -27.08
C GLU A 62 -19.90 -0.89 -26.85
N ASN A 63 -19.45 -2.01 -27.41
CA ASN A 63 -20.04 -3.34 -27.25
C ASN A 63 -19.00 -4.29 -26.62
N PRO A 64 -18.76 -4.20 -25.30
CA PRO A 64 -17.71 -4.97 -24.65
C PRO A 64 -18.12 -6.43 -24.46
N THR A 65 -17.15 -7.35 -24.50
CA THR A 65 -17.38 -8.78 -24.21
C THR A 65 -18.02 -8.99 -22.84
N TYR A 66 -17.57 -8.23 -21.84
CA TYR A 66 -18.05 -8.32 -20.47
C TYR A 66 -18.87 -7.10 -20.06
N THR A 67 -19.97 -7.38 -19.37
CA THR A 67 -20.82 -6.32 -18.83
C THR A 67 -20.11 -5.51 -17.73
N SER A 68 -20.59 -4.28 -17.49
CA SER A 68 -20.06 -3.42 -16.41
C SER A 68 -20.15 -4.06 -15.01
N LYS A 69 -21.07 -5.02 -14.80
CA LYS A 69 -21.14 -5.79 -13.54
C LYS A 69 -19.97 -6.75 -13.41
N LEU A 70 -19.60 -7.42 -14.51
CA LEU A 70 -18.47 -8.35 -14.54
C LEU A 70 -17.13 -7.64 -14.45
N PHE A 71 -17.01 -6.39 -14.92
CA PHE A 71 -15.82 -5.54 -14.75
C PHE A 71 -15.40 -5.37 -13.27
N ARG A 72 -16.36 -5.35 -12.34
CA ARG A 72 -16.07 -5.16 -10.91
C ARG A 72 -15.28 -6.33 -10.32
N ARG A 73 -15.35 -7.54 -10.89
CA ARG A 73 -14.63 -8.71 -10.36
C ARG A 73 -13.10 -8.54 -10.44
N PRO A 74 -12.51 -8.23 -11.62
CA PRO A 74 -11.07 -8.06 -11.74
C PRO A 74 -10.52 -6.76 -11.17
N VAL A 75 -11.31 -5.69 -11.14
CA VAL A 75 -10.82 -4.34 -10.77
C VAL A 75 -11.32 -3.90 -9.38
N ARG A 76 -12.26 -4.63 -8.77
CA ARG A 76 -12.88 -4.36 -7.45
C ARG A 76 -13.54 -2.97 -7.31
N MET A 77 -13.73 -2.26 -8.42
CA MET A 77 -14.37 -0.95 -8.46
C MET A 77 -15.24 -0.80 -9.72
N ASN A 78 -16.05 0.26 -9.75
CA ASN A 78 -16.87 0.55 -10.92
C ASN A 78 -16.02 1.08 -12.10
N LYS A 79 -16.51 0.92 -13.33
CA LYS A 79 -15.81 1.32 -14.56
C LYS A 79 -15.53 2.83 -14.62
N SER A 80 -16.46 3.66 -14.16
CA SER A 80 -16.31 5.13 -14.22
C SER A 80 -15.20 5.64 -13.29
N LEU A 81 -15.11 5.12 -12.06
CA LEU A 81 -14.03 5.41 -11.11
C LEU A 81 -12.69 4.94 -11.67
N PHE A 82 -12.64 3.72 -12.21
CA PHE A 82 -11.43 3.23 -12.85
C PHE A 82 -10.96 4.15 -13.98
N MET A 83 -11.87 4.55 -14.89
CA MET A 83 -11.53 5.46 -15.99
C MET A 83 -11.09 6.83 -15.49
N ARG A 84 -11.71 7.36 -14.42
CA ARG A 84 -11.27 8.62 -13.77
C ARG A 84 -9.85 8.50 -13.23
N ILE A 85 -9.51 7.38 -12.58
CA ILE A 85 -8.16 7.12 -12.09
C ILE A 85 -7.18 7.05 -13.27
N VAL A 86 -7.48 6.26 -14.30
CA VAL A 86 -6.63 6.12 -15.49
C VAL A 86 -6.36 7.47 -16.15
N TYR A 87 -7.40 8.29 -16.33
CA TYR A 87 -7.29 9.62 -16.94
C TYR A 87 -6.41 10.58 -16.11
N ARG A 88 -6.63 10.61 -14.79
CA ARG A 88 -5.82 11.40 -13.86
C ARG A 88 -4.35 10.99 -13.91
N LEU A 89 -4.09 9.69 -13.81
CA LEU A 89 -2.73 9.14 -13.85
C LEU A 89 -2.07 9.40 -15.21
N SER A 90 -2.78 9.19 -16.33
CA SER A 90 -2.21 9.42 -17.66
C SER A 90 -1.90 10.89 -17.95
N THR A 91 -2.53 11.83 -17.23
CA THR A 91 -2.33 13.27 -17.41
C THR A 91 -1.30 13.83 -16.45
N GLU A 92 -1.31 13.39 -15.19
CA GLU A 92 -0.54 14.01 -14.12
C GLU A 92 0.68 13.18 -13.70
N ALA A 93 0.67 11.85 -13.85
CA ALA A 93 1.76 10.98 -13.43
C ALA A 93 2.72 10.62 -14.60
N PRO A 94 4.01 11.00 -14.56
CA PRO A 94 4.94 10.80 -15.68
C PRO A 94 5.12 9.36 -16.15
N TYR A 95 4.95 8.37 -15.28
CA TYR A 95 5.05 6.95 -15.63
C TYR A 95 3.87 6.46 -16.49
N PHE A 96 2.68 7.02 -16.27
CA PHE A 96 1.43 6.61 -16.92
C PHE A 96 1.12 7.43 -18.16
N LYS A 97 1.82 8.54 -18.41
CA LYS A 97 1.72 9.27 -19.68
C LYS A 97 1.98 8.34 -20.88
N PRO A 98 1.18 8.44 -21.95
CA PRO A 98 1.51 7.81 -23.23
C PRO A 98 2.91 8.25 -23.69
N LYS A 99 3.71 7.28 -24.11
CA LYS A 99 5.08 7.50 -24.60
C LYS A 99 5.34 6.58 -25.79
N GLU A 100 6.31 6.94 -26.60
CA GLU A 100 6.88 6.07 -27.63
C GLU A 100 8.27 5.61 -27.19
N ASP A 101 8.67 4.43 -27.64
CA ASP A 101 10.04 3.97 -27.46
C ASP A 101 10.99 4.59 -28.50
N ALA A 102 12.29 4.28 -28.39
CA ALA A 102 13.31 4.83 -29.29
C ALA A 102 13.11 4.46 -30.77
N THR A 103 12.21 3.51 -31.07
CA THR A 103 11.85 3.13 -32.45
C THR A 103 10.58 3.80 -32.94
N GLY A 104 9.96 4.67 -32.14
CA GLY A 104 8.67 5.31 -32.45
C GLY A 104 7.46 4.41 -32.20
N ARG A 105 7.65 3.20 -31.64
CA ARG A 105 6.54 2.30 -31.31
C ARG A 105 5.89 2.75 -30.01
N ALA A 106 4.56 2.76 -29.99
CA ALA A 106 3.79 3.08 -28.80
C ALA A 106 4.20 2.18 -27.61
N SER A 107 4.44 2.81 -26.47
CA SER A 107 4.65 2.08 -25.22
C SER A 107 3.31 1.57 -24.66
N LEU A 108 3.38 0.80 -23.58
CA LEU A 108 2.21 0.28 -22.89
C LEU A 108 1.22 1.39 -22.52
N SER A 109 -0.04 1.14 -22.84
CA SER A 109 -1.12 2.08 -22.58
C SER A 109 -1.33 2.33 -21.08
N PRO A 110 -1.83 3.51 -20.68
CA PRO A 110 -2.20 3.78 -19.29
C PRO A 110 -3.21 2.76 -18.74
N LEU A 111 -4.14 2.30 -19.59
CA LEU A 111 -5.11 1.25 -19.27
C LEU A 111 -4.44 -0.06 -18.87
N GLN A 112 -3.46 -0.52 -19.64
CA GLN A 112 -2.71 -1.75 -19.31
C GLN A 112 -1.96 -1.59 -17.99
N LYS A 113 -1.22 -0.49 -17.82
CA LYS A 113 -0.44 -0.24 -16.59
C LYS A 113 -1.32 -0.19 -15.34
N CYS A 114 -2.44 0.54 -15.39
CA CYS A 114 -3.37 0.63 -14.27
C CYS A 114 -4.08 -0.71 -14.00
N THR A 115 -4.50 -1.42 -15.05
CA THR A 115 -5.10 -2.75 -14.92
C THR A 115 -4.14 -3.73 -14.25
N ALA A 116 -2.87 -3.70 -14.62
CA ALA A 116 -1.84 -4.54 -14.03
C ALA A 116 -1.64 -4.28 -12.53
N ALA A 117 -1.58 -3.01 -12.14
CA ALA A 117 -1.45 -2.62 -10.74
C ALA A 117 -2.68 -3.06 -9.92
N ILE A 118 -3.89 -2.76 -10.42
CA ILE A 118 -5.11 -3.07 -9.68
C ILE A 118 -5.36 -4.58 -9.58
N ARG A 119 -5.06 -5.36 -10.62
CA ARG A 119 -5.21 -6.82 -10.54
C ARG A 119 -4.30 -7.44 -9.48
N GLN A 120 -3.07 -6.95 -9.35
CA GLN A 120 -2.17 -7.37 -8.26
C GLN A 120 -2.78 -7.03 -6.88
N LEU A 121 -3.32 -5.81 -6.71
CA LEU A 121 -3.96 -5.41 -5.46
C LEU A 121 -5.25 -6.20 -5.16
N ALA A 122 -6.06 -6.48 -6.18
CA ALA A 122 -7.39 -7.09 -6.06
C ALA A 122 -7.37 -8.58 -5.71
N TYR A 123 -6.31 -9.27 -6.12
CA TYR A 123 -6.18 -10.73 -5.97
C TYR A 123 -5.01 -11.14 -5.08
N GLY A 124 -4.08 -10.23 -4.76
CA GLY A 124 -2.82 -10.59 -4.12
C GLY A 124 -2.00 -11.57 -4.98
N CYS A 125 -2.22 -11.58 -6.30
CA CYS A 125 -1.60 -12.52 -7.20
C CYS A 125 -0.17 -12.11 -7.55
N SER A 126 0.67 -13.08 -7.88
CA SER A 126 2.04 -12.83 -8.32
C SER A 126 2.06 -12.06 -9.64
N ALA A 127 3.07 -11.21 -9.81
CA ALA A 127 3.17 -10.27 -10.92
C ALA A 127 3.29 -10.96 -12.31
N ASP A 128 3.68 -12.23 -12.35
CA ASP A 128 3.75 -13.08 -13.55
C ASP A 128 2.36 -13.46 -14.09
N THR A 129 1.38 -13.68 -13.22
CA THR A 129 0.00 -14.01 -13.62
C THR A 129 -0.69 -12.91 -14.44
N VAL A 130 -0.17 -11.68 -14.35
CA VAL A 130 -0.68 -10.52 -15.11
C VAL A 130 -0.19 -10.55 -16.56
N ASP A 131 0.90 -11.27 -16.87
CA ASP A 131 1.51 -11.33 -18.20
C ASP A 131 0.55 -11.92 -19.23
N GLU A 132 -0.12 -13.03 -18.90
CA GLU A 132 -0.99 -13.75 -19.83
C GLU A 132 -2.13 -12.87 -20.38
N TYR A 133 -2.70 -12.01 -19.52
CA TYR A 133 -3.84 -11.19 -19.89
C TYR A 133 -3.44 -9.80 -20.39
N VAL A 134 -2.55 -9.11 -19.67
CA VAL A 134 -2.21 -7.70 -19.97
C VAL A 134 -1.01 -7.57 -20.91
N ARG A 135 -0.29 -8.69 -21.17
CA ARG A 135 0.91 -8.77 -22.02
C ARG A 135 2.08 -7.94 -21.45
N LEU A 136 2.37 -8.15 -20.18
CA LEU A 136 3.36 -7.40 -19.39
C LEU A 136 4.38 -8.32 -18.73
N ALA A 137 5.65 -8.01 -18.88
CA ALA A 137 6.68 -8.68 -18.10
C ALA A 137 6.47 -8.46 -16.59
N GLU A 138 6.77 -9.47 -15.77
CA GLU A 138 6.64 -9.44 -14.30
C GLU A 138 7.30 -8.19 -13.68
N THR A 139 8.51 -7.84 -14.14
CA THR A 139 9.22 -6.65 -13.64
C THR A 139 8.47 -5.34 -13.93
N THR A 140 7.80 -5.27 -15.08
CA THR A 140 6.99 -4.12 -15.47
C THR A 140 5.69 -4.08 -14.69
N ALA A 141 5.04 -5.23 -14.45
CA ALA A 141 3.84 -5.31 -13.61
C ALA A 141 4.12 -4.81 -12.18
N ARG A 142 5.27 -5.18 -11.61
CA ARG A 142 5.70 -4.68 -10.29
C ARG A 142 5.97 -3.17 -10.29
N GLN A 143 6.63 -2.65 -11.32
CA GLN A 143 6.84 -1.20 -11.47
C GLN A 143 5.51 -0.45 -11.63
N CYS A 144 4.57 -1.01 -12.38
CA CYS A 144 3.22 -0.46 -12.49
C CYS A 144 2.56 -0.38 -11.13
N LEU A 145 2.68 -1.42 -10.30
CA LEU A 145 2.15 -1.41 -8.93
C LEU A 145 2.77 -0.28 -8.09
N HIS A 146 4.11 -0.18 -8.03
CA HIS A 146 4.78 0.85 -7.24
C HIS A 146 4.42 2.27 -7.68
N HIS A 147 4.53 2.57 -8.98
CA HIS A 147 4.19 3.90 -9.49
C HIS A 147 2.69 4.19 -9.39
N PHE A 148 1.84 3.17 -9.48
CA PHE A 148 0.40 3.33 -9.27
C PHE A 148 0.12 3.75 -7.83
N THR A 149 0.66 3.03 -6.83
CA THR A 149 0.45 3.37 -5.42
C THR A 149 0.98 4.77 -5.08
N GLU A 150 2.16 5.13 -5.58
CA GLU A 150 2.74 6.46 -5.40
C GLU A 150 1.88 7.55 -6.03
N ALA A 151 1.41 7.34 -7.27
CA ALA A 151 0.55 8.29 -7.96
C ALA A 151 -0.82 8.41 -7.30
N ILE A 152 -1.39 7.31 -6.78
CA ILE A 152 -2.65 7.35 -6.04
C ILE A 152 -2.51 8.18 -4.78
N ILE A 153 -1.46 7.95 -3.99
CA ILE A 153 -1.20 8.73 -2.77
C ILE A 153 -1.01 10.20 -3.12
N THR A 154 -0.19 10.50 -4.12
CA THR A 154 0.09 11.89 -4.52
C THR A 154 -1.15 12.63 -5.03
N LEU A 155 -1.97 11.97 -5.86
CA LEU A 155 -3.08 12.64 -6.56
C LEU A 155 -4.40 12.59 -5.80
N PHE A 156 -4.57 11.64 -4.89
CA PHE A 156 -5.84 11.40 -4.20
C PHE A 156 -5.69 11.36 -2.67
N GLY A 157 -4.47 11.29 -2.14
CA GLY A 157 -4.20 11.20 -0.70
C GLY A 157 -4.76 12.39 0.07
N ASP A 158 -4.58 13.61 -0.42
CA ASP A 158 -5.12 14.80 0.24
C ASP A 158 -6.64 14.81 0.31
N GLN A 159 -7.33 14.11 -0.59
CA GLN A 159 -8.78 13.99 -0.54
C GLN A 159 -9.23 12.82 0.34
N TYR A 160 -8.63 11.64 0.17
CA TYR A 160 -9.15 10.38 0.71
C TYR A 160 -8.33 9.77 1.87
N LEU A 161 -7.12 10.26 2.12
CA LEU A 161 -6.22 9.87 3.21
C LEU A 161 -5.86 11.10 4.06
N ARG A 162 -6.88 11.88 4.42
CA ARG A 162 -6.74 13.06 5.27
C ARG A 162 -7.58 12.92 6.53
N ARG A 163 -7.21 13.66 7.57
CA ARG A 163 -8.03 13.80 8.78
C ARG A 163 -9.32 14.60 8.46
N PRO A 164 -10.42 14.37 9.20
CA PRO A 164 -11.62 15.20 9.11
C PRO A 164 -11.30 16.68 9.32
N THR A 165 -11.89 17.57 8.51
CA THR A 165 -11.90 19.02 8.84
C THR A 165 -12.92 19.29 9.93
N PRO A 166 -12.96 20.49 10.53
CA PRO A 166 -14.02 20.87 11.47
C PRO A 166 -15.43 20.70 10.88
N GLU A 167 -15.61 21.01 9.60
CA GLU A 167 -16.89 20.84 8.89
C GLU A 167 -17.26 19.36 8.70
N ASP A 168 -16.27 18.51 8.37
CA ASP A 168 -16.51 17.07 8.32
C ASP A 168 -16.90 16.53 9.69
N LEU A 169 -16.22 17.00 10.75
CA LEU A 169 -16.49 16.57 12.12
C LEU A 169 -17.91 16.96 12.57
N GLU A 170 -18.33 18.19 12.30
CA GLU A 170 -19.70 18.65 12.58
C GLU A 170 -20.73 17.78 11.84
N ARG A 171 -20.48 17.49 10.55
CA ARG A 171 -21.34 16.60 9.77
C ARG A 171 -21.38 15.18 10.36
N LEU A 172 -20.24 14.62 10.75
CA LEU A 172 -20.15 13.28 11.33
C LEU A 172 -20.92 13.20 12.66
N LEU A 173 -20.76 14.21 13.53
CA LEU A 173 -21.47 14.30 14.80
C LEU A 173 -22.98 14.41 14.60
N TYR A 174 -23.43 15.25 13.67
CA TYR A 174 -24.84 15.37 13.30
C TYR A 174 -25.43 14.04 12.84
N MET A 175 -24.74 13.32 11.92
CA MET A 175 -25.19 12.01 11.47
C MET A 175 -25.18 10.95 12.58
N GLY A 176 -24.22 11.02 13.52
CA GLY A 176 -24.17 10.16 14.68
C GLY A 176 -25.37 10.38 15.60
N GLU A 177 -25.69 11.64 15.89
CA GLU A 177 -26.82 12.03 16.73
C GLU A 177 -28.16 11.60 16.13
N GLU A 178 -28.40 11.86 14.84
CA GLU A 178 -29.62 11.45 14.12
C GLU A 178 -29.84 9.93 14.15
N ARG A 179 -28.78 9.14 14.34
CA ARG A 179 -28.82 7.69 14.43
C ARG A 179 -28.81 7.14 15.86
N GLY A 180 -28.82 8.02 16.87
CA GLY A 180 -28.84 7.66 18.29
C GLY A 180 -27.47 7.38 18.90
N PHE A 181 -26.38 7.82 18.25
CA PHE A 181 -25.00 7.69 18.74
C PHE A 181 -24.36 9.07 18.93
N PRO A 182 -24.80 9.86 19.92
CA PRO A 182 -24.25 11.20 20.16
C PRO A 182 -22.75 11.13 20.45
N GLY A 183 -21.96 11.98 19.78
CA GLY A 183 -20.50 12.00 19.90
C GLY A 183 -19.74 11.02 19.01
N MET A 184 -20.42 10.14 18.26
CA MET A 184 -19.78 9.16 17.39
C MET A 184 -19.30 9.81 16.08
N ILE A 185 -18.01 9.66 15.77
CA ILE A 185 -17.41 10.16 14.51
C ILE A 185 -17.21 9.06 13.45
N GLY A 186 -17.27 7.79 13.86
CA GLY A 186 -17.11 6.63 12.98
C GLY A 186 -16.98 5.33 13.78
N SER A 187 -16.96 4.22 13.05
CA SER A 187 -16.64 2.89 13.59
C SER A 187 -15.16 2.62 13.37
N ILE A 188 -14.47 2.17 14.42
CA ILE A 188 -13.09 1.70 14.35
C ILE A 188 -13.07 0.19 14.12
N ASP A 189 -12.11 -0.29 13.33
CA ASP A 189 -11.78 -1.72 13.22
C ASP A 189 -10.28 -1.90 13.00
N CYS A 190 -9.77 -3.08 13.38
CA CYS A 190 -8.36 -3.45 13.34
C CYS A 190 -8.16 -4.77 12.57
N MET A 191 -7.22 -4.78 11.64
CA MET A 191 -6.77 -6.00 10.95
C MET A 191 -5.32 -6.33 11.31
N HIS A 192 -5.07 -7.56 11.75
CA HIS A 192 -3.72 -8.05 12.07
C HIS A 192 -3.05 -8.67 10.84
N TRP A 193 -1.90 -8.13 10.46
CA TRP A 193 -1.09 -8.60 9.34
C TRP A 193 0.17 -9.28 9.85
N GLN A 194 0.38 -10.54 9.48
CA GLN A 194 1.59 -11.27 9.86
C GLN A 194 2.84 -10.58 9.31
N TRP A 195 3.75 -10.26 10.22
CA TRP A 195 5.02 -9.63 9.90
C TRP A 195 6.12 -10.68 9.77
N LYS A 196 6.14 -11.37 8.62
CA LYS A 196 7.08 -12.46 8.34
C LYS A 196 8.55 -12.09 8.59
N ASN A 197 8.93 -10.84 8.27
CA ASN A 197 10.30 -10.33 8.40
C ASN A 197 10.45 -9.40 9.63
N CYS A 198 9.70 -9.64 10.70
CA CYS A 198 9.83 -8.87 11.94
C CYS A 198 11.23 -9.03 12.54
N PRO A 199 11.96 -7.94 12.84
CA PRO A 199 13.23 -8.01 13.53
C PRO A 199 13.13 -8.73 14.87
N THR A 200 14.11 -9.57 15.21
CA THR A 200 14.15 -10.32 16.48
C THR A 200 13.89 -9.45 17.72
N PRO A 201 14.47 -8.23 17.84
CA PRO A 201 14.22 -7.37 19.00
C PRO A 201 12.76 -6.94 19.16
N TRP A 202 11.99 -6.88 18.08
CA TRP A 202 10.60 -6.40 18.08
C TRP A 202 9.59 -7.55 18.19
N ARG A 203 10.04 -8.80 18.02
CA ARG A 203 9.17 -9.98 18.01
C ARG A 203 8.34 -10.12 19.29
N GLY A 204 8.92 -9.80 20.45
CA GLY A 204 8.22 -9.86 21.74
C GLY A 204 7.06 -8.87 21.84
N MET A 205 7.20 -7.65 21.31
CA MET A 205 6.14 -6.63 21.34
C MET A 205 5.03 -6.90 20.33
N PHE A 206 5.36 -7.47 19.17
CA PHE A 206 4.44 -7.65 18.04
C PHE A 206 3.79 -9.04 17.99
N ALA A 207 4.26 -10.02 18.76
CA ALA A 207 3.66 -11.36 18.82
C ALA A 207 2.57 -11.43 19.91
N ARG A 208 1.34 -11.84 19.53
CA ARG A 208 0.22 -12.05 20.45
C ARG A 208 -0.26 -13.50 20.35
N GLY A 209 -0.16 -14.29 21.43
CA GLY A 209 -0.83 -15.59 21.67
C GLY A 209 -0.56 -16.75 20.70
N THR A 210 -0.55 -16.46 19.39
CA THR A 210 -0.28 -17.28 18.22
C THR A 210 1.22 -17.51 17.95
N GLY A 211 2.11 -16.78 18.64
CA GLY A 211 3.56 -16.88 18.50
C GLY A 211 4.15 -16.10 17.30
N GLU A 212 3.33 -15.69 16.35
CA GLU A 212 3.76 -14.95 15.16
C GLU A 212 3.61 -13.43 15.36
N PRO A 213 4.63 -12.63 15.00
CA PRO A 213 4.55 -11.17 15.09
C PRO A 213 3.55 -10.65 14.05
N THR A 214 2.68 -9.73 14.47
CA THR A 214 1.70 -9.08 13.59
C THR A 214 1.75 -7.57 13.76
N ILE A 215 1.52 -6.84 12.67
CA ILE A 215 1.31 -5.39 12.66
C ILE A 215 -0.18 -5.13 12.47
N VAL A 216 -0.72 -4.16 13.20
CA VAL A 216 -2.13 -3.76 13.08
C VAL A 216 -2.28 -2.68 12.03
N LEU A 217 -3.24 -2.89 11.13
CA LEU A 217 -3.89 -1.87 10.31
C LEU A 217 -5.19 -1.48 11.01
N GLU A 218 -5.25 -0.25 11.51
CA GLU A 218 -6.49 0.33 12.00
C GLU A 218 -7.10 1.26 10.97
N ALA A 219 -8.43 1.34 10.98
CA ALA A 219 -9.17 2.31 10.20
C ALA A 219 -10.42 2.77 10.95
N VAL A 220 -10.75 4.05 10.81
CA VAL A 220 -12.03 4.62 11.24
C VAL A 220 -12.84 4.98 10.01
N ALA A 221 -14.02 4.38 9.89
CA ALA A 221 -14.94 4.64 8.79
C ALA A 221 -16.27 5.19 9.28
N SER A 222 -16.84 6.14 8.54
CA SER A 222 -18.20 6.62 8.75
C SER A 222 -19.22 5.74 8.02
N GLN A 223 -20.51 6.02 8.25
CA GLN A 223 -21.62 5.27 7.66
C GLN A 223 -21.59 5.20 6.12
N ASP A 224 -21.17 6.29 5.48
CA ASP A 224 -21.04 6.41 4.03
C ASP A 224 -19.80 5.67 3.48
N LEU A 225 -19.15 4.85 4.32
CA LEU A 225 -17.95 4.07 4.03
C LEU A 225 -16.71 4.92 3.73
N TRP A 226 -16.75 6.20 4.11
CA TRP A 226 -15.58 7.07 4.02
C TRP A 226 -14.59 6.74 5.13
N ILE A 227 -13.32 6.56 4.78
CA ILE A 227 -12.24 6.33 5.73
C ILE A 227 -11.65 7.68 6.15
N TRP A 228 -11.77 8.01 7.44
CA TRP A 228 -11.30 9.28 8.01
C TRP A 228 -9.95 9.18 8.68
N HIS A 229 -9.62 7.97 9.13
CA HIS A 229 -8.35 7.66 9.76
C HIS A 229 -7.91 6.29 9.31
N THR A 230 -6.62 6.16 9.05
CA THR A 230 -5.97 4.86 8.89
C THR A 230 -4.55 4.96 9.42
N PHE A 231 -4.12 3.92 10.11
CA PHE A 231 -2.76 3.81 10.61
C PHE A 231 -2.29 2.38 10.52
N PHE A 232 -1.04 2.20 10.11
CA PHE A 232 -0.41 0.89 9.95
C PHE A 232 0.94 0.90 10.66
N GLY A 233 1.08 0.07 11.69
CA GLY A 233 2.33 0.03 12.47
C GLY A 233 2.16 -0.34 13.94
N ALA A 234 0.93 -0.33 14.45
CA ALA A 234 0.65 -0.69 15.83
C ALA A 234 1.06 -2.15 16.12
N PRO A 235 1.69 -2.44 17.28
CA PRO A 235 1.89 -3.78 17.78
C PRO A 235 0.66 -4.68 17.66
N GLY A 236 0.85 -5.92 17.22
CA GLY A 236 -0.19 -6.96 17.15
C GLY A 236 -0.86 -7.33 18.46
N THR A 237 -0.30 -6.87 19.58
CA THR A 237 -0.89 -6.95 20.92
C THR A 237 -2.07 -6.00 21.09
N MET A 238 -2.14 -4.93 20.29
CA MET A 238 -3.28 -4.00 20.26
C MET A 238 -4.44 -4.53 19.43
N ASN A 239 -5.64 -4.11 19.79
CA ASN A 239 -6.90 -4.38 19.11
C ASN A 239 -7.83 -3.16 19.25
N ASP A 240 -9.03 -3.26 18.67
CA ASP A 240 -10.06 -2.24 18.65
C ASP A 240 -10.47 -1.72 20.05
N LEU A 241 -10.21 -2.47 21.13
CA LEU A 241 -10.50 -2.03 22.49
C LEU A 241 -9.43 -1.12 23.10
N ASN A 242 -8.16 -1.27 22.71
CA ASN A 242 -7.04 -0.62 23.41
C ASN A 242 -6.08 0.14 22.49
N ILE A 243 -6.37 0.22 21.19
CA ILE A 243 -5.49 0.90 20.23
C ILE A 243 -5.53 2.43 20.34
N LEU A 244 -6.55 2.97 21.00
CA LEU A 244 -6.72 4.39 21.27
C LEU A 244 -6.33 4.80 22.70
N ASP A 245 -5.91 3.84 23.55
CA ASP A 245 -5.46 4.07 24.93
C ASP A 245 -3.99 4.52 24.99
#